data_AF-A0A3D5PCY4-F1
#
_entry.id   AF-A0A3D5PCY4-F1
#
_cell.length_a   1.000
_cell.length_b   1.000
_cell.length_c   1.000
_cell.angle_alpha   90.00
_cell.angle_beta   90.00
_cell.angle_gamma   90.00
#
_symmetry.space_group_name_H-M   'P 1'
#
loop_
_entity.id
_entity.type
_entity.pdbx_description
1 polymer ?
#
loop_
_entity_poly.entity_id
_entity_poly.type
_entity_poly.pdbx_seq_one_letter_code
_entity_poly.pdbx_strand_id
1 'polypeptide(L)'
;MHTKFEYDNYGNCIQYCKTPFSSTEIEWERGNLLKKIRNTECEYNSSGLRFRKKTGNETTEYYYDGTKLLGENRNGEKEIRYIYDAEGIAGFEISSEANPYMFVKDARNNVVAILDNGGEVAAYEYDAWGSCKVVKDTRGIGTLNPIRWKSQYYDSDNGFYYINNRFYSAATKQFLDGGSPETALANATTIYGLNPHNSTLTNPLSEAYNEYTIETATELAFDPPELTKWQSYWRSGWGKGLATALFVMATIATIAASIAFPIFAPEIWAGYAFAFGAVAVSLGIGALLAGFQNSQQGYGFWNGFVNYIRNNWAQEVAITSVIYIVNLGINILRYSVANVSVASPETSESLLNPQEIHYTQNSISNKFSGAYKGQCVDDLIDGLISGKISPMDIPAIQVFEYQGKIYSINNRRLFAFKTANIPYVKVEWVNMSIMQHAWTGNGIDIIVRGGSKYL
;
A
#
# COMPACT_ATOMS: atom_id res chain seq x y z
N MET A 1 -2.82 52.70 -11.54
CA MET A 1 -2.55 51.25 -11.40
C MET A 1 -3.81 50.51 -11.82
N HIS A 2 -3.70 49.48 -12.66
CA HIS A 2 -4.84 48.62 -13.00
C HIS A 2 -4.77 47.36 -12.14
N THR A 3 -5.81 47.14 -11.33
CA THR A 3 -6.06 45.86 -10.68
C THR A 3 -6.52 44.86 -11.75
N LYS A 4 -5.87 43.70 -11.83
CA LYS A 4 -6.29 42.61 -12.74
C LYS A 4 -6.84 41.44 -11.94
N PHE A 5 -7.78 40.73 -12.55
CA PHE A 5 -8.31 39.46 -12.08
C PHE A 5 -8.11 38.43 -13.19
N GLU A 6 -7.74 37.21 -12.82
CA GLU A 6 -7.60 36.09 -13.75
C GLU A 6 -8.51 34.96 -13.28
N TYR A 7 -9.08 34.22 -14.23
CA TYR A 7 -10.05 33.16 -13.99
C TYR A 7 -9.68 31.90 -14.74
N ASP A 8 -10.05 30.74 -14.21
CA ASP A 8 -9.96 29.46 -14.93
C ASP A 8 -11.14 29.26 -15.90
N ASN A 9 -11.15 28.13 -16.60
CA ASN A 9 -12.21 27.79 -17.57
C ASN A 9 -13.57 27.48 -16.94
N TYR A 10 -13.64 27.31 -15.60
CA TYR A 10 -14.88 27.16 -14.85
C TYR A 10 -15.41 28.52 -14.36
N GLY A 11 -14.67 29.60 -14.58
CA GLY A 11 -14.99 30.93 -14.09
C GLY A 11 -14.51 31.17 -12.66
N ASN A 12 -13.69 30.30 -12.08
CA ASN A 12 -13.16 30.53 -10.73
C ASN A 12 -12.00 31.52 -10.77
N CYS A 13 -11.99 32.48 -9.86
CA CYS A 13 -10.92 33.46 -9.73
C CYS A 13 -9.64 32.75 -9.26
N ILE A 14 -8.61 32.70 -10.10
CA ILE A 14 -7.29 32.12 -9.77
C ILE A 14 -6.30 33.19 -9.32
N GLN A 15 -6.61 34.45 -9.61
CA GLN A 15 -5.75 35.58 -9.29
C GLN A 15 -6.63 36.76 -8.87
N TYR A 16 -6.61 37.03 -7.56
CA TYR A 16 -7.39 38.08 -6.92
C TYR A 16 -6.52 39.32 -6.69
N CYS A 17 -6.92 40.43 -7.30
CA CYS A 17 -6.27 41.73 -7.20
C CYS A 17 -4.77 41.74 -7.55
N LYS A 18 -4.38 41.31 -8.77
CA LYS A 18 -3.01 41.50 -9.29
C LYS A 18 -2.67 42.98 -9.34
N THR A 19 -1.61 43.35 -8.64
CA THR A 19 -0.89 44.61 -8.82
C THR A 19 0.56 44.29 -9.16
N PRO A 20 1.37 45.25 -9.65
CA PRO A 20 2.80 45.04 -9.85
C PRO A 20 3.57 44.64 -8.56
N PHE A 21 2.96 44.79 -7.38
CA PHE A 21 3.60 44.60 -6.08
C PHE A 21 2.98 43.49 -5.23
N SER A 22 1.83 42.94 -5.65
CA SER A 22 1.09 41.95 -4.88
C SER A 22 0.16 41.14 -5.77
N SER A 23 0.13 39.83 -5.52
CA SER A 23 -0.79 38.86 -6.13
C SER A 23 -1.39 37.99 -5.04
N THR A 24 -2.72 37.86 -5.00
CA THR A 24 -3.38 36.80 -4.21
C THR A 24 -3.75 35.68 -5.17
N GLU A 25 -2.97 34.59 -5.14
CA GLU A 25 -3.28 33.38 -5.89
C GLU A 25 -4.32 32.54 -5.13
N ILE A 26 -5.21 31.92 -5.89
CA ILE A 26 -6.27 31.05 -5.40
C ILE A 26 -6.23 29.75 -6.18
N GLU A 27 -6.15 28.64 -5.46
CA GLU A 27 -6.25 27.29 -6.02
C GLU A 27 -7.63 26.71 -5.74
N TRP A 28 -8.16 25.96 -6.69
CA TRP A 28 -9.45 25.31 -6.61
C TRP A 28 -9.30 23.79 -6.76
N GLU A 29 -10.24 23.06 -6.18
CA GLU A 29 -10.36 21.62 -6.35
C GLU A 29 -11.83 21.22 -6.57
N ARG A 30 -12.05 20.00 -7.08
CA ARG A 30 -13.38 19.43 -7.30
C ARG A 30 -14.32 20.37 -8.08
N GLY A 31 -13.78 21.10 -9.05
CA GLY A 31 -14.49 22.13 -9.81
C GLY A 31 -14.36 23.49 -9.14
N ASN A 32 -15.21 23.78 -8.16
CA ASN A 32 -15.43 25.14 -7.63
C ASN A 32 -15.20 25.25 -6.11
N LEU A 33 -14.51 24.30 -5.47
CA LEU A 33 -14.18 24.38 -4.04
C LEU A 33 -12.81 25.04 -3.86
N LEU A 34 -12.74 26.08 -3.02
CA LEU A 34 -11.49 26.81 -2.78
C LEU A 34 -10.54 25.91 -2.00
N LYS A 35 -9.46 25.46 -2.64
CA LYS A 35 -8.46 24.59 -2.01
C LYS A 35 -7.46 25.39 -1.19
N LYS A 36 -6.96 26.50 -1.75
CA LYS A 36 -5.93 27.31 -1.12
C LYS A 36 -6.05 28.77 -1.49
N ILE A 37 -5.85 29.65 -0.53
CA ILE A 37 -5.72 31.08 -0.74
C ILE A 37 -4.65 31.63 0.20
N ARG A 38 -3.61 32.25 -0.35
CA ARG A 38 -2.43 32.70 0.43
C ARG A 38 -1.86 31.52 1.26
N ASN A 39 -1.87 31.65 2.59
CA ASN A 39 -1.39 30.64 3.54
C ASN A 39 -2.53 29.83 4.18
N THR A 40 -3.75 29.95 3.65
CA THR A 40 -4.94 29.26 4.11
C THR A 40 -5.27 28.12 3.16
N GLU A 41 -5.26 26.88 3.65
CA GLU A 41 -5.73 25.68 2.96
C GLU A 41 -7.08 25.25 3.53
N CYS A 42 -8.04 24.90 2.68
CA CYS A 42 -9.37 24.45 3.08
C CYS A 42 -9.58 23.00 2.63
N GLU A 43 -10.30 22.24 3.45
CA GLU A 43 -10.59 20.84 3.19
C GLU A 43 -12.09 20.59 3.34
N TYR A 44 -12.61 19.77 2.44
CA TYR A 44 -14.05 19.58 2.26
C TYR A 44 -14.44 18.12 2.37
N ASN A 45 -15.58 17.87 3.00
CA ASN A 45 -16.16 16.55 3.10
C ASN A 45 -16.68 16.07 1.74
N SER A 46 -17.15 14.82 1.67
CA SER A 46 -17.72 14.25 0.42
C SER A 46 -18.85 15.09 -0.19
N SER A 47 -19.63 15.80 0.63
CA SER A 47 -20.72 16.69 0.19
C SER A 47 -20.26 18.12 -0.19
N GLY A 48 -18.97 18.43 -0.04
CA GLY A 48 -18.39 19.73 -0.39
C GLY A 48 -18.47 20.79 0.69
N LEU A 49 -18.88 20.45 1.92
CA LEU A 49 -18.85 21.35 3.07
C LEU A 49 -17.45 21.40 3.66
N ARG A 50 -16.98 22.61 4.01
CA ARG A 50 -15.65 22.82 4.57
C ARG A 50 -15.60 22.34 6.01
N PHE A 51 -14.99 21.19 6.27
CA PHE A 51 -14.88 20.65 7.65
C PHE A 51 -13.55 21.01 8.32
N ARG A 52 -12.53 21.44 7.56
CA ARG A 52 -11.25 21.87 8.13
C ARG A 52 -10.64 23.02 7.32
N LYS A 53 -9.96 23.92 8.01
CA LYS A 53 -9.16 25.01 7.44
C LYS A 53 -7.84 25.12 8.19
N LYS A 54 -6.74 25.32 7.48
CA LYS A 54 -5.41 25.52 8.05
C LYS A 54 -4.79 26.81 7.56
N THR A 55 -4.51 27.74 8.45
CA THR A 55 -3.88 29.04 8.15
C THR A 55 -2.54 29.13 8.87
N GLY A 56 -1.45 28.89 8.15
CA GLY A 56 -0.12 28.79 8.77
C GLY A 56 -0.07 27.68 9.82
N ASN A 57 0.06 28.06 11.10
CA ASN A 57 0.07 27.12 12.24
C ASN A 57 -1.32 26.89 12.85
N GLU A 58 -2.31 27.71 12.50
CA GLU A 58 -3.66 27.59 13.05
C GLU A 58 -4.47 26.57 12.25
N THR A 59 -5.16 25.66 12.94
CA THR A 59 -6.11 24.72 12.35
C THR A 59 -7.47 24.97 12.97
N THR A 60 -8.49 25.14 12.13
CA THR A 60 -9.89 25.23 12.52
C THR A 60 -10.65 24.05 11.95
N GLU A 61 -11.31 23.29 12.81
CA GLU A 61 -12.20 22.19 12.45
C GLU A 61 -13.64 22.63 12.66
N TYR A 62 -14.53 22.28 11.73
CA TYR A 62 -15.93 22.71 11.72
C TYR A 62 -16.85 21.50 11.88
N TYR A 63 -17.89 21.66 12.69
CA TYR A 63 -18.87 20.62 12.98
C TYR A 63 -20.24 21.04 12.43
N TYR A 64 -20.88 20.12 11.72
CA TYR A 64 -22.16 20.40 11.05
C TYR A 64 -23.23 19.36 11.39
N ASP A 65 -24.48 19.80 11.38
CA ASP A 65 -25.66 18.96 11.19
C ASP A 65 -26.20 19.24 9.77
N GLY A 66 -25.97 18.32 8.85
CA GLY A 66 -26.11 18.56 7.41
C GLY A 66 -25.31 19.80 6.98
N THR A 67 -25.99 20.90 6.58
CA THR A 67 -25.34 22.19 6.25
C THR A 67 -25.29 23.19 7.40
N LYS A 68 -25.94 22.89 8.53
CA LYS A 68 -26.02 23.80 9.69
C LYS A 68 -24.75 23.73 10.52
N LEU A 69 -24.06 24.86 10.68
CA LEU A 69 -22.82 24.95 11.45
C LEU A 69 -23.11 24.88 12.96
N LEU A 70 -22.73 23.79 13.61
CA LEU A 70 -22.94 23.61 15.05
C LEU A 70 -21.81 24.23 15.88
N GLY A 71 -20.59 24.24 15.35
CA GLY A 71 -19.46 24.75 16.09
C GLY A 71 -18.15 24.63 15.33
N GLU A 72 -17.10 25.08 15.99
CA GLU A 72 -15.74 25.00 15.50
C GLU A 72 -14.75 24.80 16.64
N ASN A 73 -13.65 24.13 16.32
CA ASN A 73 -12.52 23.98 17.22
C ASN A 73 -11.29 24.62 16.58
N ARG A 74 -10.72 25.63 17.25
CA ARG A 74 -9.49 26.29 16.83
C ARG A 74 -8.32 25.75 17.67
N ASN A 75 -7.38 25.09 17.00
CA ASN A 75 -6.16 24.47 17.55
C ASN A 75 -6.37 23.40 18.64
N GLY A 76 -7.57 22.84 18.77
CA GLY A 76 -7.88 21.94 19.88
C GLY A 76 -8.08 22.65 21.23
N GLU A 77 -7.95 23.98 21.27
CA GLU A 77 -7.89 24.78 22.50
C GLU A 77 -9.13 25.64 22.71
N LYS A 78 -9.77 26.09 21.62
CA LYS A 78 -10.96 26.95 21.68
C LYS A 78 -12.10 26.27 20.93
N GLU A 79 -13.04 25.74 21.70
CA GLU A 79 -14.28 25.19 21.17
C GLU A 79 -15.36 26.27 21.24
N ILE A 80 -15.86 26.67 20.07
CA ILE A 80 -16.99 27.59 19.91
C ILE A 80 -18.20 26.76 19.47
N ARG A 81 -19.31 26.90 20.17
CA ARG A 81 -20.60 26.27 19.79
C ARG A 81 -21.61 27.34 19.46
N TYR A 82 -22.30 27.20 18.34
CA TYR A 82 -23.28 28.18 17.89
C TYR A 82 -24.66 27.86 18.44
N ILE A 83 -25.34 28.89 18.94
CA ILE A 83 -26.71 28.80 19.47
C ILE A 83 -27.67 29.25 18.39
N TYR A 84 -28.81 28.58 18.28
CA TYR A 84 -29.86 28.89 17.33
C TYR A 84 -31.20 29.09 18.04
N ASP A 85 -31.99 30.02 17.54
CA ASP A 85 -33.39 30.24 17.91
C ASP A 85 -34.30 30.17 16.67
N ALA A 86 -35.56 30.61 16.81
CA ALA A 86 -36.53 30.59 15.73
C ALA A 86 -36.22 31.57 14.58
N GLU A 87 -35.23 32.46 14.74
CA GLU A 87 -34.78 33.45 13.74
C GLU A 87 -33.38 33.12 13.18
N GLY A 88 -32.83 31.96 13.54
CA GLY A 88 -31.53 31.47 13.07
C GLY A 88 -30.45 31.54 14.13
N ILE A 89 -29.22 31.78 13.72
CA ILE A 89 -28.07 31.80 14.63
C ILE A 89 -28.18 32.97 15.61
N ALA A 90 -28.32 32.70 16.90
CA ALA A 90 -28.65 33.67 17.94
C ALA A 90 -27.44 34.11 18.77
N GLY A 91 -26.36 33.33 18.74
CA GLY A 91 -25.18 33.59 19.56
C GLY A 91 -24.19 32.44 19.50
N PHE A 92 -23.24 32.45 20.43
CA PHE A 92 -22.29 31.35 20.60
C PHE A 92 -21.81 31.21 22.04
N GLU A 93 -21.36 30.01 22.38
CA GLU A 93 -20.69 29.68 23.64
C GLU A 93 -19.22 29.37 23.35
N ILE A 94 -18.35 29.75 24.28
CA ILE A 94 -16.95 29.32 24.30
C ILE A 94 -16.80 28.41 25.51
N SER A 95 -16.22 27.22 25.34
CA SER A 95 -16.10 26.23 26.42
C SER A 95 -15.40 26.73 27.69
N SER A 96 -14.54 27.75 27.58
CA SER A 96 -13.83 28.38 28.70
C SER A 96 -14.60 29.50 29.41
N GLU A 97 -15.75 29.93 28.89
CA GLU A 97 -16.54 31.04 29.44
C GLU A 97 -17.83 30.51 30.07
N ALA A 98 -18.30 31.18 31.13
CA ALA A 98 -19.44 30.70 31.92
C ALA A 98 -20.81 31.01 31.29
N ASN A 99 -20.89 32.03 30.44
CA ASN A 99 -22.14 32.52 29.86
C ASN A 99 -22.05 32.56 28.33
N PRO A 100 -23.17 32.37 27.62
CA PRO A 100 -23.23 32.55 26.18
C PRO A 100 -23.09 34.02 25.78
N TYR A 101 -22.53 34.24 24.60
CA TYR A 101 -22.51 35.52 23.91
C TYR A 101 -23.71 35.60 22.98
N MET A 102 -24.59 36.57 23.21
CA MET A 102 -25.83 36.73 22.45
C MET A 102 -25.70 37.81 21.38
N PHE A 103 -26.17 37.53 20.17
CA PHE A 103 -26.18 38.49 19.08
C PHE A 103 -27.34 39.46 19.20
N VAL A 104 -27.06 40.74 18.92
CA VAL A 104 -28.07 41.75 18.61
C VAL A 104 -28.01 41.97 17.10
N LYS A 105 -29.15 41.77 16.44
CA LYS A 105 -29.25 41.89 14.98
C LYS A 105 -30.07 43.11 14.58
N ASP A 106 -29.75 43.68 13.43
CA ASP A 106 -30.63 44.65 12.77
C ASP A 106 -31.79 43.93 12.02
N ALA A 107 -32.73 44.71 11.49
CA ALA A 107 -33.86 44.18 10.69
C ALA A 107 -33.44 43.46 9.39
N ARG A 108 -32.15 43.40 9.08
CA ARG A 108 -31.56 42.74 7.91
C ARG A 108 -30.76 41.51 8.29
N ASN A 109 -30.84 41.07 9.55
CA ASN A 109 -30.08 39.96 10.13
C ASN A 109 -28.55 40.17 10.18
N ASN A 110 -28.07 41.41 10.12
CA ASN A 110 -26.67 41.72 10.40
C ASN A 110 -26.43 41.70 11.91
N VAL A 111 -25.38 41.03 12.39
CA VAL A 111 -24.98 41.11 13.80
C VAL A 111 -24.36 42.48 14.07
N VAL A 112 -25.10 43.39 14.71
CA VAL A 112 -24.63 44.76 14.99
C VAL A 112 -23.96 44.89 16.36
N ALA A 113 -24.28 44.00 17.30
CA ALA A 113 -23.63 43.94 18.60
C ALA A 113 -23.62 42.52 19.19
N ILE A 114 -22.74 42.31 20.18
CA ILE A 114 -22.66 41.08 20.98
C ILE A 114 -22.78 41.46 22.44
N LEU A 115 -23.66 40.75 23.16
CA LEU A 115 -23.88 40.91 24.60
C LEU A 115 -23.24 39.76 25.36
N ASP A 116 -22.62 40.10 26.49
CA ASP A 116 -22.17 39.17 27.53
C ASP A 116 -22.85 39.58 28.84
N ASN A 117 -23.71 38.71 29.36
CA ASN A 117 -24.53 38.99 30.56
C ASN A 117 -25.27 40.35 30.49
N GLY A 118 -25.81 40.68 29.31
CA GLY A 118 -26.53 41.94 29.03
C GLY A 118 -25.65 43.16 28.76
N GLY A 119 -24.34 43.07 28.97
CA GLY A 119 -23.38 44.12 28.63
C GLY A 119 -22.86 43.98 27.21
N GLU A 120 -22.87 45.07 26.43
CA GLU A 120 -22.30 45.06 25.08
C GLU A 120 -20.77 44.89 25.12
N VAL A 121 -20.26 43.83 24.49
CA VAL A 121 -18.82 43.51 24.43
C VAL A 121 -18.23 43.67 23.03
N ALA A 122 -19.05 43.62 21.98
CA ALA A 122 -18.64 43.92 20.62
C ALA A 122 -19.72 44.68 19.86
N ALA A 123 -19.30 45.45 18.85
CA ALA A 123 -20.21 46.15 17.95
C ALA A 123 -19.59 46.29 16.55
N TYR A 124 -20.45 46.30 15.53
CA TYR A 124 -20.05 46.27 14.13
C TYR A 124 -20.82 47.29 13.29
N GLU A 125 -20.15 47.86 12.30
CA GLU A 125 -20.74 48.65 11.23
C GLU A 125 -20.54 47.93 9.89
N TYR A 126 -21.55 48.00 9.01
CA TYR A 126 -21.53 47.38 7.69
C TYR A 126 -21.85 48.38 6.60
N ASP A 127 -21.21 48.24 5.44
CA ASP A 127 -21.77 48.77 4.20
C ASP A 127 -22.85 47.85 3.63
N ALA A 128 -23.49 48.28 2.54
CA ALA A 128 -24.56 47.51 1.90
C ALA A 128 -24.09 46.16 1.33
N TRP A 129 -22.79 45.95 1.12
CA TRP A 129 -22.22 44.78 0.45
C TRP A 129 -21.42 43.88 1.39
N GLY A 130 -21.46 44.16 2.71
CA GLY A 130 -20.88 43.33 3.75
C GLY A 130 -19.47 43.72 4.21
N SER A 131 -18.94 44.86 3.76
CA SER A 131 -17.70 45.39 4.32
C SER A 131 -17.93 45.69 5.79
N CYS A 132 -17.20 44.99 6.67
CA CYS A 132 -17.42 45.00 8.10
C CYS A 132 -16.31 45.78 8.81
N LYS A 133 -16.71 46.71 9.68
CA LYS A 133 -15.81 47.41 10.59
C LYS A 133 -16.19 47.07 12.03
N VAL A 134 -15.24 46.54 12.79
CA VAL A 134 -15.40 46.31 14.23
C VAL A 134 -15.25 47.66 14.93
N VAL A 135 -16.32 48.17 15.54
CA VAL A 135 -16.31 49.47 16.23
C VAL A 135 -16.12 49.34 17.75
N LYS A 136 -16.37 48.15 18.29
CA LYS A 136 -16.05 47.80 19.68
C LYS A 136 -15.56 46.37 19.76
N ASP A 137 -14.49 46.16 20.51
CA ASP A 137 -13.91 44.85 20.73
C ASP A 137 -13.39 44.69 22.16
N THR A 138 -14.24 44.19 23.05
CA THR A 138 -13.90 43.91 24.44
C THR A 138 -13.37 42.50 24.54
N ARG A 139 -12.18 42.33 25.13
CA ARG A 139 -11.50 41.02 25.29
C ARG A 139 -11.25 40.26 23.97
N GLY A 140 -11.31 40.92 22.82
CA GLY A 140 -11.11 40.27 21.51
C GLY A 140 -12.34 39.55 20.96
N ILE A 141 -13.51 39.66 21.60
CA ILE A 141 -14.76 39.01 21.18
C ILE A 141 -15.24 39.51 19.82
N GLY A 142 -15.07 40.80 19.53
CA GLY A 142 -15.43 41.39 18.24
C GLY A 142 -14.60 40.81 17.09
N THR A 143 -13.31 40.60 17.33
CA THR A 143 -12.42 39.96 16.36
C THR A 143 -12.67 38.45 16.27
N LEU A 144 -12.94 37.78 17.41
CA LEU A 144 -13.15 36.34 17.50
C LEU A 144 -14.37 35.88 16.68
N ASN A 145 -15.47 36.61 16.77
CA ASN A 145 -16.75 36.24 16.18
C ASN A 145 -16.68 36.26 14.64
N PRO A 146 -16.91 35.09 13.99
CA PRO A 146 -16.98 35.01 12.54
C PRO A 146 -18.37 35.35 12.00
N ILE A 147 -19.44 35.33 12.80
CA ILE A 147 -20.82 35.51 12.30
C ILE A 147 -21.16 37.00 12.23
N ARG A 148 -21.27 37.55 11.02
CA ARG A 148 -21.29 39.01 10.81
C ARG A 148 -22.43 39.48 9.90
N TRP A 149 -22.10 40.04 8.73
CA TRP A 149 -23.07 40.54 7.76
C TRP A 149 -24.03 39.43 7.34
N LYS A 150 -25.33 39.71 7.39
CA LYS A 150 -26.41 38.75 7.10
C LYS A 150 -26.29 37.43 7.88
N SER A 151 -25.69 37.48 9.06
CA SER A 151 -25.39 36.32 9.90
C SER A 151 -24.59 35.24 9.14
N GLN A 152 -23.72 35.66 8.22
CA GLN A 152 -22.83 34.80 7.45
C GLN A 152 -21.46 34.67 8.11
N TYR A 153 -20.80 33.54 7.84
CA TYR A 153 -19.47 33.26 8.36
C TYR A 153 -18.42 34.09 7.61
N TYR A 154 -17.70 34.96 8.32
CA TYR A 154 -16.61 35.78 7.80
C TYR A 154 -15.26 35.19 8.19
N ASP A 155 -14.49 34.78 7.18
CA ASP A 155 -13.11 34.36 7.36
C ASP A 155 -12.20 35.60 7.45
N SER A 156 -11.88 36.01 8.68
CA SER A 156 -11.03 37.18 8.92
C SER A 156 -9.60 37.04 8.38
N ASP A 157 -9.11 35.82 8.19
CA ASP A 157 -7.77 35.54 7.64
C ASP A 157 -7.62 35.89 6.17
N ASN A 158 -8.70 35.77 5.39
CA ASN A 158 -8.68 36.01 3.95
C ASN A 158 -9.58 37.19 3.51
N GLY A 159 -10.55 37.58 4.33
CA GLY A 159 -11.44 38.72 4.12
C GLY A 159 -12.69 38.39 3.29
N PHE A 160 -13.07 37.12 3.22
CA PHE A 160 -14.23 36.65 2.46
C PHE A 160 -15.30 36.07 3.39
N TYR A 161 -16.56 36.12 2.93
CA TYR A 161 -17.65 35.40 3.57
C TYR A 161 -17.76 34.00 2.96
N TYR A 162 -17.85 32.98 3.80
CA TYR A 162 -18.18 31.62 3.40
C TYR A 162 -19.70 31.45 3.48
N ILE A 163 -20.33 31.33 2.31
CA ILE A 163 -21.80 31.30 2.14
C ILE A 163 -22.13 30.13 1.22
N ASN A 164 -22.88 29.14 1.70
CA ASN A 164 -23.33 27.99 0.90
C ASN A 164 -22.22 27.35 0.05
N ASN A 165 -21.08 27.05 0.67
CA ASN A 165 -19.89 26.45 0.04
C ASN A 165 -19.14 27.34 -0.95
N ARG A 166 -19.48 28.63 -1.00
CA ARG A 166 -18.88 29.62 -1.89
C ARG A 166 -18.23 30.73 -1.09
N PHE A 167 -17.25 31.41 -1.70
CA PHE A 167 -16.55 32.52 -1.09
C PHE A 167 -16.98 33.83 -1.71
N TYR A 168 -17.60 34.70 -0.92
CA TYR A 168 -18.08 36.01 -1.34
C TYR A 168 -17.12 37.12 -0.90
N SER A 169 -16.78 38.00 -1.83
CA SER A 169 -16.00 39.19 -1.57
C SER A 169 -16.89 40.42 -1.46
N ALA A 170 -16.91 41.03 -0.28
CA ALA A 170 -17.56 42.32 -0.08
C ALA A 170 -16.87 43.45 -0.87
N ALA A 171 -15.57 43.33 -1.13
CA ALA A 171 -14.80 44.34 -1.85
C ALA A 171 -15.14 44.37 -3.36
N THR A 172 -15.29 43.20 -3.99
CA THR A 172 -15.68 43.08 -5.41
C THR A 172 -17.18 42.86 -5.60
N LYS A 173 -17.92 42.64 -4.51
CA LYS A 173 -19.39 42.48 -4.48
C LYS A 173 -19.89 41.25 -5.23
N GLN A 174 -19.08 40.19 -5.20
CA GLN A 174 -19.33 38.97 -5.97
C GLN A 174 -18.66 37.75 -5.34
N PHE A 175 -19.16 36.56 -5.69
CA PHE A 175 -18.52 35.29 -5.42
C PHE A 175 -17.25 35.10 -6.25
N LEU A 176 -16.26 34.43 -5.64
CA LEU A 176 -14.97 34.15 -6.26
C LEU A 176 -15.02 32.98 -7.25
N ASP A 177 -15.95 32.04 -7.06
CA ASP A 177 -16.14 30.89 -7.95
C ASP A 177 -17.19 31.17 -9.05
N GLY A 178 -17.12 30.39 -10.13
CA GLY A 178 -18.00 30.51 -11.29
C GLY A 178 -19.42 29.98 -11.11
N GLY A 179 -19.78 29.45 -9.94
CA GLY A 179 -21.08 28.84 -9.65
C GLY A 179 -21.36 27.54 -10.42
N SER A 180 -22.44 26.83 -10.06
CA SER A 180 -22.87 25.67 -10.85
C SER A 180 -23.60 26.14 -12.12
N PRO A 181 -23.28 25.56 -13.31
CA PRO A 181 -24.05 25.78 -14.52
C PRO A 181 -25.55 25.44 -14.35
N GLU A 182 -25.88 24.51 -13.46
CA GLU A 182 -27.27 24.12 -13.16
C GLU A 182 -28.04 25.27 -12.51
N THR A 183 -27.38 26.06 -11.65
CA THR A 183 -27.98 27.25 -11.04
C THR A 183 -28.30 28.29 -12.11
N ALA A 184 -27.39 28.50 -13.07
CA ALA A 184 -27.63 29.43 -14.17
C ALA A 184 -28.79 28.96 -15.06
N LEU A 185 -28.88 27.65 -15.33
CA LEU A 185 -29.98 27.06 -16.09
C LEU A 185 -31.33 27.17 -15.36
N ALA A 186 -31.35 26.88 -14.06
CA ALA A 186 -32.54 27.02 -13.22
C ALA A 186 -33.05 28.47 -13.17
N ASN A 187 -32.13 29.44 -13.27
CA ASN A 187 -32.43 30.87 -13.26
C ASN A 187 -32.60 31.47 -14.67
N ALA A 188 -32.70 30.67 -15.72
CA ALA A 188 -32.72 31.17 -17.11
C ALA A 188 -33.88 32.14 -17.41
N THR A 189 -35.01 32.01 -16.70
CA THR A 189 -36.17 32.90 -16.82
C THR A 189 -36.19 34.03 -15.79
N THR A 190 -35.21 34.05 -14.87
CA THR A 190 -35.12 35.05 -13.79
C THR A 190 -34.36 36.26 -14.30
N ILE A 191 -34.96 37.45 -14.20
CA ILE A 191 -34.31 38.70 -14.56
C ILE A 191 -33.05 38.88 -13.69
N TYR A 192 -31.90 39.09 -14.32
CA TYR A 192 -30.57 39.15 -13.70
C TYR A 192 -30.05 37.83 -13.09
N GLY A 193 -30.75 36.71 -13.30
CA GLY A 193 -30.41 35.40 -12.73
C GLY A 193 -29.31 34.62 -13.46
N LEU A 194 -28.81 35.13 -14.58
CA LEU A 194 -27.79 34.47 -15.40
C LEU A 194 -26.35 34.73 -14.94
N ASN A 195 -26.11 35.72 -14.08
CA ASN A 195 -24.76 35.98 -13.58
C ASN A 195 -24.46 35.04 -12.39
N PRO A 196 -23.57 34.04 -12.55
CA PRO A 196 -23.35 33.06 -11.49
C PRO A 196 -22.48 33.61 -10.35
N HIS A 197 -21.83 34.76 -10.54
CA HIS A 197 -21.00 35.41 -9.51
C HIS A 197 -21.79 36.30 -8.55
N ASN A 198 -23.03 36.64 -8.87
CA ASN A 198 -23.81 37.54 -8.04
C ASN A 198 -24.30 36.85 -6.76
N SER A 199 -24.30 37.59 -5.64
CA SER A 199 -24.99 37.16 -4.41
C SER A 199 -26.51 37.32 -4.50
N THR A 200 -26.95 38.42 -5.15
CA THR A 200 -28.35 38.82 -5.35
C THR A 200 -28.61 39.18 -6.80
N LEU A 201 -29.88 39.10 -7.18
CA LEU A 201 -30.37 39.54 -8.48
C LEU A 201 -30.24 41.06 -8.67
N THR A 202 -30.44 41.88 -7.62
CA THR A 202 -30.54 43.34 -7.78
C THR A 202 -30.03 44.17 -6.60
N ASN A 203 -30.35 43.80 -5.36
CA ASN A 203 -30.11 44.65 -4.18
C ASN A 203 -29.73 43.80 -2.94
N PRO A 204 -28.53 44.02 -2.36
CA PRO A 204 -28.10 43.26 -1.19
C PRO A 204 -28.87 43.66 0.09
N LEU A 205 -29.56 44.82 0.09
CA LEU A 205 -30.40 45.23 1.21
C LEU A 205 -31.66 44.37 1.33
N SER A 206 -32.21 43.90 0.22
CA SER A 206 -33.37 43.01 0.17
C SER A 206 -33.00 41.52 0.25
N GLU A 207 -31.72 41.17 0.28
CA GLU A 207 -31.31 39.79 0.57
C GLU A 207 -31.69 39.46 2.02
N ALA A 208 -32.66 38.57 2.19
CA ALA A 208 -32.83 37.83 3.42
C ALA A 208 -32.07 36.51 3.28
N TYR A 209 -30.90 36.43 3.92
CA TYR A 209 -30.21 35.16 4.14
C TYR A 209 -30.64 34.59 5.51
N ASN A 210 -30.51 33.27 5.67
CA ASN A 210 -30.68 32.47 6.90
C ASN A 210 -32.03 31.82 7.25
N GLU A 211 -33.05 31.85 6.39
CA GLU A 211 -34.21 30.94 6.61
C GLU A 211 -33.77 29.45 6.61
N TYR A 212 -32.68 29.13 5.91
CA TYR A 212 -32.12 27.77 5.76
C TYR A 212 -31.04 27.38 6.79
N THR A 213 -30.76 28.21 7.81
CA THR A 213 -29.75 27.85 8.84
C THR A 213 -30.37 27.42 10.16
N ILE A 214 -31.69 27.60 10.34
CA ILE A 214 -32.45 27.04 11.46
C ILE A 214 -32.56 25.53 11.28
N GLU A 215 -33.02 25.10 10.11
CA GLU A 215 -33.22 23.70 9.76
C GLU A 215 -32.07 23.17 8.91
N THR A 216 -31.80 21.89 9.07
CA THR A 216 -30.78 21.18 8.32
C THR A 216 -31.24 21.03 6.86
N ALA A 217 -30.67 21.80 5.93
CA ALA A 217 -31.14 21.86 4.54
C ALA A 217 -30.91 20.56 3.74
N THR A 218 -30.02 19.70 4.22
CA THR A 218 -29.72 18.39 3.63
C THR A 218 -29.57 17.36 4.74
N GLU A 219 -30.17 16.17 4.60
CA GLU A 219 -29.99 15.08 5.55
C GLU A 219 -28.50 14.82 5.84
N LEU A 220 -28.21 14.38 7.06
CA LEU A 220 -26.86 14.03 7.48
C LEU A 220 -26.32 12.92 6.56
N ALA A 221 -25.41 13.29 5.66
CA ALA A 221 -24.75 12.34 4.79
C ALA A 221 -23.59 11.69 5.54
N PHE A 222 -23.45 10.36 5.42
CA PHE A 222 -22.30 9.64 5.94
C PHE A 222 -21.03 10.12 5.21
N ASP A 223 -20.12 10.76 5.95
CA ASP A 223 -18.80 11.09 5.44
C ASP A 223 -17.84 9.92 5.71
N PRO A 224 -17.26 9.28 4.68
CA PRO A 224 -16.38 8.17 4.88
C PRO A 224 -15.11 8.60 5.63
N PRO A 225 -14.55 7.73 6.50
CA PRO A 225 -13.34 8.06 7.24
C PRO A 225 -12.18 8.39 6.29
N GLU A 226 -11.34 9.34 6.70
CA GLU A 226 -10.16 9.74 5.94
C GLU A 226 -9.27 8.51 5.66
N LEU A 227 -8.84 8.40 4.40
CA LEU A 227 -7.93 7.34 4.00
C LEU A 227 -6.51 7.70 4.42
N THR A 228 -5.78 6.70 4.92
CA THR A 228 -4.34 6.86 5.11
C THR A 228 -3.66 7.11 3.77
N LYS A 229 -2.50 7.81 3.77
CA LYS A 229 -1.70 8.05 2.55
C LYS A 229 -1.43 6.76 1.77
N TRP A 230 -1.19 5.65 2.47
CA TRP A 230 -1.00 4.33 1.90
C TRP A 230 -2.24 3.80 1.17
N GLN A 231 -3.41 3.82 1.83
CA GLN A 231 -4.67 3.39 1.22
C GLN A 231 -5.04 4.27 0.02
N SER A 232 -4.85 5.58 0.15
CA SER A 232 -5.09 6.54 -0.94
C SER A 232 -4.20 6.24 -2.15
N TYR A 233 -2.90 5.97 -1.94
CA TYR A 233 -1.96 5.62 -3.00
C TYR A 233 -2.39 4.37 -3.79
N TRP A 234 -2.69 3.26 -3.11
CA TRP A 234 -3.08 2.01 -3.79
C TRP A 234 -4.46 2.09 -4.47
N ARG A 235 -5.34 2.99 -4.02
CA ARG A 235 -6.62 3.26 -4.68
C ARG A 235 -6.49 4.16 -5.91
N SER A 236 -5.43 4.95 -5.99
CA SER A 236 -5.13 5.87 -7.10
C SER A 236 -4.77 5.13 -8.40
N GLY A 237 -4.82 5.86 -9.52
CA GLY A 237 -4.37 5.33 -10.82
C GLY A 237 -2.89 4.91 -10.82
N TRP A 238 -2.03 5.62 -10.09
CA TRP A 238 -0.60 5.29 -9.98
C TRP A 238 -0.37 3.97 -9.24
N GLY A 239 -1.03 3.77 -8.09
CA GLY A 239 -0.92 2.52 -7.34
C GLY A 239 -1.43 1.32 -8.13
N LYS A 240 -2.56 1.48 -8.84
CA LYS A 240 -3.11 0.47 -9.76
C LYS A 240 -2.19 0.15 -10.94
N GLY A 241 -1.52 1.18 -11.49
CA GLY A 241 -0.52 1.02 -12.54
C GLY A 241 0.69 0.23 -12.05
N LEU A 242 1.24 0.59 -10.88
CA LEU A 242 2.38 -0.11 -10.29
C LEU A 242 2.06 -1.57 -9.95
N ALA A 243 0.87 -1.85 -9.39
CA ALA A 243 0.43 -3.21 -9.08
C ALA A 243 0.41 -4.10 -10.34
N THR A 244 -0.14 -3.57 -11.43
CA THR A 244 -0.15 -4.25 -12.74
C THR A 244 1.28 -4.52 -13.23
N ALA A 245 2.17 -3.54 -13.14
CA ALA A 245 3.56 -3.69 -13.57
C ALA A 245 4.30 -4.78 -12.76
N LEU A 246 4.12 -4.80 -11.43
CA LEU A 246 4.70 -5.82 -10.56
C LEU A 246 4.17 -7.22 -10.87
N PHE A 247 2.87 -7.34 -11.13
CA PHE A 247 2.26 -8.60 -11.54
C PHE A 247 2.81 -9.12 -12.88
N VAL A 248 2.95 -8.23 -13.87
CA VAL A 248 3.55 -8.58 -15.16
C VAL A 248 5.00 -9.00 -14.98
N MET A 249 5.80 -8.30 -14.16
CA MET A 249 7.17 -8.68 -13.85
C MET A 249 7.26 -10.05 -13.17
N ALA A 250 6.38 -10.34 -12.21
CA ALA A 250 6.30 -11.66 -11.57
C ALA A 250 6.00 -12.76 -12.61
N THR A 251 5.09 -12.49 -13.53
CA THR A 251 4.72 -13.41 -14.61
C THR A 251 5.89 -13.65 -15.57
N ILE A 252 6.58 -12.59 -16.00
CA ILE A 252 7.76 -12.69 -16.87
C ILE A 252 8.89 -13.46 -16.18
N ALA A 253 9.15 -13.17 -14.90
CA ALA A 253 10.16 -13.89 -14.12
C ALA A 253 9.83 -15.39 -14.00
N THR A 254 8.55 -15.74 -13.81
CA THR A 254 8.05 -17.12 -13.78
C THR A 254 8.33 -17.83 -15.11
N ILE A 255 7.97 -17.19 -16.23
CA ILE A 255 8.21 -17.72 -17.57
C ILE A 255 9.72 -17.93 -17.79
N ALA A 256 10.53 -16.91 -17.53
CA ALA A 256 11.99 -16.99 -17.68
C ALA A 256 12.61 -18.11 -16.83
N ALA A 257 12.19 -18.23 -15.56
CA ALA A 257 12.66 -19.28 -14.67
C ALA A 257 12.24 -20.68 -15.16
N SER A 258 10.99 -20.84 -15.64
CA SER A 258 10.51 -22.11 -16.18
C SER A 258 11.24 -22.54 -17.45
N ILE A 259 11.69 -21.59 -18.28
CA ILE A 259 12.51 -21.85 -19.46
C ILE A 259 13.94 -22.22 -19.05
N ALA A 260 14.53 -21.51 -18.07
CA ALA A 260 15.88 -21.77 -17.59
C ALA A 260 16.00 -23.10 -16.84
N PHE A 261 14.93 -23.55 -16.19
CA PHE A 261 14.89 -24.77 -15.37
C PHE A 261 13.70 -25.69 -15.74
N PRO A 262 13.73 -26.35 -16.92
CA PRO A 262 12.57 -27.09 -17.43
C PRO A 262 12.08 -28.23 -16.53
N ILE A 263 13.00 -28.92 -15.83
CA ILE A 263 12.67 -30.00 -14.89
C ILE A 263 11.78 -29.49 -13.74
N PHE A 264 11.99 -28.24 -13.30
CA PHE A 264 11.27 -27.62 -12.20
C PHE A 264 10.09 -26.74 -12.65
N ALA A 265 9.82 -26.64 -13.95
CA ALA A 265 8.73 -25.82 -14.49
C ALA A 265 7.35 -26.12 -13.86
N PRO A 266 6.95 -27.38 -13.59
CA PRO A 266 5.68 -27.66 -12.92
C PRO A 266 5.61 -27.08 -11.50
N GLU A 267 6.70 -27.16 -10.73
CA GLU A 267 6.77 -26.60 -9.37
C GLU A 267 6.71 -25.07 -9.39
N ILE A 268 7.42 -24.45 -10.34
CA ILE A 268 7.44 -22.99 -10.51
C ILE A 268 6.02 -22.46 -10.80
N TRP A 269 5.31 -23.09 -11.74
CA TRP A 269 3.93 -22.71 -12.09
C TRP A 269 2.94 -23.03 -10.97
N ALA A 270 3.12 -24.12 -10.22
CA ALA A 270 2.33 -24.41 -9.03
C ALA A 270 2.50 -23.34 -7.95
N GLY A 271 3.73 -22.89 -7.70
CA GLY A 271 4.02 -21.79 -6.77
C GLY A 271 3.40 -20.46 -7.21
N TYR A 272 3.44 -20.16 -8.51
CA TYR A 272 2.78 -18.97 -9.08
C TYR A 272 1.26 -19.03 -8.89
N ALA A 273 0.64 -20.16 -9.26
CA ALA A 273 -0.80 -20.37 -9.13
C ALA A 273 -1.25 -20.29 -7.67
N PHE A 274 -0.48 -20.84 -6.73
CA PHE A 274 -0.77 -20.74 -5.32
C PHE A 274 -0.74 -19.29 -4.83
N ALA A 275 0.32 -18.53 -5.15
CA ALA A 275 0.48 -17.15 -4.72
C ALA A 275 -0.68 -16.25 -5.19
N PHE A 276 -0.99 -16.28 -6.49
CA PHE A 276 -2.03 -15.41 -7.05
C PHE A 276 -3.44 -15.97 -6.91
N GLY A 277 -3.60 -17.29 -6.79
CA GLY A 277 -4.85 -17.93 -6.42
C GLY A 277 -5.29 -17.53 -5.01
N ALA A 278 -4.35 -17.45 -4.06
CA ALA A 278 -4.64 -16.99 -2.70
C ALA A 278 -5.15 -15.53 -2.68
N VAL A 279 -4.61 -14.65 -3.52
CA VAL A 279 -5.08 -13.26 -3.68
C VAL A 279 -6.52 -13.21 -4.19
N ALA A 280 -6.86 -14.04 -5.19
CA ALA A 280 -8.22 -14.09 -5.71
C ALA A 280 -9.22 -14.56 -4.62
N VAL A 281 -8.82 -15.52 -3.79
CA VAL A 281 -9.64 -16.02 -2.68
C VAL A 281 -9.79 -14.96 -1.58
N SER A 282 -8.70 -14.31 -1.16
CA SER A 282 -8.76 -13.29 -0.09
C SER A 282 -9.62 -12.10 -0.50
N LEU A 283 -9.43 -11.60 -1.73
CA LEU A 283 -10.24 -10.54 -2.29
C LEU A 283 -11.71 -10.96 -2.44
N GLY A 284 -11.95 -12.20 -2.86
CA GLY A 284 -13.30 -12.77 -2.98
C GLY A 284 -14.03 -12.80 -1.63
N ILE A 285 -13.40 -13.31 -0.57
CA ILE A 285 -13.97 -13.35 0.78
C ILE A 285 -14.28 -11.93 1.27
N GLY A 286 -13.33 -11.01 1.15
CA GLY A 286 -13.53 -9.62 1.56
C GLY A 286 -14.65 -8.93 0.79
N ALA A 287 -14.76 -9.19 -0.52
CA ALA A 287 -15.82 -8.65 -1.36
C ALA A 287 -17.21 -9.21 -1.01
N LEU A 288 -17.30 -10.51 -0.68
CA LEU A 288 -18.53 -11.12 -0.19
C LEU A 288 -19.00 -10.47 1.11
N LEU A 289 -18.09 -10.25 2.07
CA LEU A 289 -18.40 -9.59 3.35
C LEU A 289 -18.86 -8.14 3.13
N ALA A 290 -18.11 -7.37 2.33
CA ALA A 290 -18.47 -6.00 2.01
C ALA A 290 -19.80 -5.90 1.26
N GLY A 291 -20.08 -6.82 0.33
CA GLY A 291 -21.36 -6.91 -0.36
C GLY A 291 -22.50 -7.17 0.60
N PHE A 292 -22.35 -8.12 1.53
CA PHE A 292 -23.37 -8.40 2.55
C PHE A 292 -23.63 -7.18 3.45
N GLN A 293 -22.58 -6.54 3.96
CA GLN A 293 -22.70 -5.32 4.77
C GLN A 293 -23.42 -4.19 4.03
N ASN A 294 -23.04 -3.95 2.77
CA ASN A 294 -23.63 -2.89 1.94
C ASN A 294 -25.10 -3.19 1.58
N SER A 295 -25.47 -4.47 1.44
CA SER A 295 -26.86 -4.88 1.23
C SER A 295 -27.74 -4.64 2.47
N GLN A 296 -27.20 -4.85 3.67
CA GLN A 296 -27.92 -4.56 4.93
C GLN A 296 -28.20 -3.07 5.11
N GLN A 297 -27.35 -2.22 4.55
CA GLN A 297 -27.47 -0.76 4.58
C GLN A 297 -28.35 -0.20 3.45
N GLY A 298 -28.97 -1.06 2.62
CA GLY A 298 -29.87 -0.63 1.54
C GLY A 298 -29.18 -0.20 0.24
N TYR A 299 -27.84 -0.25 0.16
CA TYR A 299 -27.07 0.19 -1.01
C TYR A 299 -26.78 -0.94 -2.03
N GLY A 300 -27.27 -2.16 -1.77
CA GLY A 300 -27.20 -3.31 -2.66
C GLY A 300 -25.89 -4.11 -2.59
N PHE A 301 -26.00 -5.44 -2.72
CA PHE A 301 -24.87 -6.37 -2.58
C PHE A 301 -23.72 -6.10 -3.57
N TRP A 302 -24.04 -5.98 -4.86
CA TRP A 302 -23.03 -5.86 -5.91
C TRP A 302 -22.23 -4.56 -5.83
N ASN A 303 -22.84 -3.48 -5.33
CA ASN A 303 -22.13 -2.22 -5.09
C ASN A 303 -21.03 -2.41 -4.04
N GLY A 304 -21.33 -3.03 -2.91
CA GLY A 304 -20.36 -3.32 -1.86
C GLY A 304 -19.25 -4.26 -2.36
N PHE A 305 -19.64 -5.32 -3.07
CA PHE A 305 -18.72 -6.30 -3.64
C PHE A 305 -17.71 -5.65 -4.60
N VAL A 306 -18.20 -4.93 -5.61
CA VAL A 306 -17.35 -4.30 -6.64
C VAL A 306 -16.50 -3.19 -6.04
N ASN A 307 -17.07 -2.38 -5.13
CA ASN A 307 -16.33 -1.31 -4.47
C ASN A 307 -15.17 -1.87 -3.64
N TYR A 308 -15.37 -2.99 -2.94
CA TYR A 308 -14.31 -3.64 -2.18
C TYR A 308 -13.17 -4.11 -3.10
N ILE A 309 -13.48 -4.84 -4.18
CA ILE A 309 -12.46 -5.30 -5.12
C ILE A 309 -11.70 -4.10 -5.70
N ARG A 310 -12.42 -3.11 -6.22
CA ARG A 310 -11.85 -1.90 -6.85
C ARG A 310 -10.89 -1.14 -5.93
N ASN A 311 -11.13 -1.18 -4.63
CA ASN A 311 -10.38 -0.41 -3.64
C ASN A 311 -9.20 -1.17 -3.02
N ASN A 312 -9.15 -2.50 -3.12
CA ASN A 312 -8.14 -3.31 -2.42
C ASN A 312 -7.26 -4.17 -3.34
N TRP A 313 -7.69 -4.46 -4.58
CA TRP A 313 -6.96 -5.40 -5.45
C TRP A 313 -5.50 -4.99 -5.69
N ALA A 314 -5.25 -3.69 -5.88
CA ALA A 314 -3.94 -3.20 -6.29
C ALA A 314 -2.86 -3.47 -5.24
N GLN A 315 -3.17 -3.21 -3.97
CA GLN A 315 -2.25 -3.46 -2.87
C GLN A 315 -1.95 -4.95 -2.72
N GLU A 316 -2.99 -5.80 -2.71
CA GLU A 316 -2.85 -7.25 -2.55
C GLU A 316 -2.00 -7.88 -3.67
N VAL A 317 -2.28 -7.49 -4.91
CA VAL A 317 -1.53 -7.97 -6.09
C VAL A 317 -0.08 -7.47 -6.04
N ALA A 318 0.17 -6.21 -5.69
CA ALA A 318 1.51 -5.66 -5.64
C ALA A 318 2.38 -6.34 -4.56
N ILE A 319 1.86 -6.47 -3.33
CA ILE A 319 2.57 -7.12 -2.22
C ILE A 319 2.89 -8.58 -2.58
N THR A 320 1.89 -9.30 -3.09
CA THR A 320 2.06 -10.71 -3.49
C THR A 320 3.08 -10.85 -4.60
N SER A 321 3.07 -9.96 -5.59
CA SER A 321 4.03 -9.98 -6.70
C SER A 321 5.47 -9.80 -6.21
N VAL A 322 5.71 -8.86 -5.31
CA VAL A 322 7.05 -8.63 -4.73
C VAL A 322 7.52 -9.84 -3.93
N ILE A 323 6.68 -10.36 -3.03
CA ILE A 323 7.00 -11.55 -2.22
C ILE A 323 7.27 -12.76 -3.12
N TYR A 324 6.44 -12.95 -4.14
CA TYR A 324 6.59 -14.04 -5.09
C TYR A 324 7.92 -13.95 -5.85
N ILE A 325 8.29 -12.77 -6.38
CA ILE A 325 9.55 -12.58 -7.11
C ILE A 325 10.76 -12.91 -6.22
N VAL A 326 10.75 -12.46 -4.96
CA VAL A 326 11.83 -12.78 -4.00
C VAL A 326 11.90 -14.28 -3.75
N ASN A 327 10.76 -14.93 -3.50
CA ASN A 327 10.70 -16.38 -3.29
C ASN A 327 11.16 -17.17 -4.52
N LEU A 328 10.77 -16.73 -5.72
CA LEU A 328 11.22 -17.31 -6.97
C LEU A 328 12.75 -17.19 -7.11
N GLY A 329 13.32 -16.03 -6.77
CA GLY A 329 14.78 -15.84 -6.77
C GLY A 329 15.51 -16.80 -5.82
N ILE A 330 15.00 -16.99 -4.61
CA ILE A 330 15.55 -17.96 -3.64
C ILE A 330 15.45 -19.39 -4.18
N ASN A 331 14.32 -19.75 -4.80
CA ASN A 331 14.11 -21.08 -5.37
C ASN A 331 15.01 -21.35 -6.57
N ILE A 332 15.26 -20.36 -7.44
CA ILE A 332 16.19 -20.46 -8.56
C ILE A 332 17.60 -20.85 -8.09
N LEU A 333 18.08 -20.29 -6.97
CA LEU A 333 19.38 -20.68 -6.39
C LEU A 333 19.40 -22.17 -6.03
N ARG A 334 18.32 -22.67 -5.41
CA ARG A 334 18.18 -24.10 -5.08
C ARG A 334 18.14 -24.98 -6.33
N TYR A 335 17.35 -24.59 -7.33
CA TYR A 335 17.25 -25.31 -8.61
C TYR A 335 18.59 -25.36 -9.34
N SER A 336 19.40 -24.30 -9.25
CA SER A 336 20.71 -24.24 -9.88
C SER A 336 21.68 -25.24 -9.26
N VAL A 337 21.69 -25.38 -7.93
CA VAL A 337 22.49 -26.39 -7.22
C VAL A 337 22.02 -27.81 -7.56
N ALA A 338 20.71 -28.04 -7.57
CA ALA A 338 20.13 -29.33 -7.93
C ALA A 338 20.43 -29.71 -9.40
N ASN A 339 20.36 -28.75 -10.32
CA ASN A 339 20.64 -29.00 -11.74
C ASN A 339 22.12 -29.35 -11.99
N VAL A 340 23.06 -28.74 -11.26
CA VAL A 340 24.50 -29.11 -11.32
C VAL A 340 24.73 -30.54 -10.84
N SER A 341 24.00 -30.98 -9.81
CA SER A 341 24.10 -32.38 -9.33
C SER A 341 23.57 -33.42 -10.33
N VAL A 342 22.67 -33.01 -11.24
CA VAL A 342 22.13 -33.87 -12.31
C VAL A 342 23.00 -33.82 -13.57
N ALA A 343 23.68 -32.71 -13.83
CA ALA A 343 24.53 -32.50 -15.01
C ALA A 343 25.95 -33.10 -14.89
N SER A 344 26.37 -33.55 -13.70
CA SER A 344 27.64 -34.25 -13.51
C SER A 344 27.42 -35.74 -13.22
N PRO A 345 27.50 -36.62 -14.23
CA PRO A 345 28.04 -37.95 -14.05
C PRO A 345 29.54 -37.91 -14.33
N GLU A 346 30.31 -37.03 -13.68
CA GLU A 346 31.75 -37.23 -13.65
C GLU A 346 32.05 -38.34 -12.65
N THR A 347 32.51 -39.48 -13.18
CA THR A 347 33.33 -40.46 -12.47
C THR A 347 34.54 -39.72 -11.87
N SER A 348 34.37 -39.13 -10.69
CA SER A 348 35.47 -38.54 -9.96
C SER A 348 36.36 -39.68 -9.47
N GLU A 349 37.55 -39.83 -10.05
CA GLU A 349 38.60 -40.62 -9.42
C GLU A 349 38.94 -39.96 -8.07
N SER A 350 38.37 -40.49 -6.99
CA SER A 350 38.68 -40.05 -5.62
C SER A 350 39.63 -41.05 -4.97
N LEU A 351 40.49 -40.58 -4.07
CA LEU A 351 41.35 -41.45 -3.27
C LEU A 351 40.64 -41.79 -1.96
N LEU A 352 40.43 -43.07 -1.69
CA LEU A 352 39.85 -43.55 -0.43
C LEU A 352 40.80 -44.49 0.28
N ASN A 353 40.70 -44.52 1.61
CA ASN A 353 41.36 -45.53 2.42
C ASN A 353 40.63 -46.88 2.23
N PRO A 354 41.30 -47.92 1.71
CA PRO A 354 40.71 -49.25 1.54
C PRO A 354 40.07 -49.80 2.81
N GLN A 355 40.61 -49.48 3.99
CA GLN A 355 40.13 -50.01 5.26
C GLN A 355 38.70 -49.58 5.62
N GLU A 356 38.25 -48.44 5.08
CA GLU A 356 36.91 -47.88 5.33
C GLU A 356 35.83 -48.44 4.37
N ILE A 357 36.25 -49.19 3.35
CA ILE A 357 35.37 -49.71 2.30
C ILE A 357 34.89 -51.12 2.67
N HIS A 358 33.59 -51.38 2.52
CA HIS A 358 32.94 -52.63 2.88
C HIS A 358 32.85 -53.60 1.68
N TYR A 359 32.86 -54.89 1.97
CA TYR A 359 32.68 -55.94 0.97
C TYR A 359 31.22 -56.17 0.63
N THR A 360 30.98 -56.58 -0.60
CA THR A 360 29.62 -56.80 -1.12
C THR A 360 29.27 -58.28 -1.23
N GLN A 361 30.28 -59.13 -1.08
CA GLN A 361 30.20 -60.57 -1.14
C GLN A 361 30.88 -61.18 0.10
N ASN A 362 30.31 -62.26 0.64
CA ASN A 362 30.92 -63.03 1.73
C ASN A 362 32.10 -63.89 1.28
N SER A 363 32.30 -64.08 -0.03
CA SER A 363 33.43 -64.86 -0.54
C SER A 363 33.92 -64.41 -1.91
N ILE A 364 35.23 -64.46 -2.09
CA ILE A 364 35.92 -64.21 -3.37
C ILE A 364 36.69 -65.45 -3.81
N SER A 365 37.15 -65.47 -5.06
CA SER A 365 38.10 -66.47 -5.56
C SER A 365 39.52 -65.90 -5.48
N ASN A 366 40.52 -66.74 -5.20
CA ASN A 366 41.96 -66.35 -5.23
C ASN A 366 42.48 -66.08 -6.65
N LYS A 367 41.63 -66.07 -7.68
CA LYS A 367 42.01 -65.72 -9.06
C LYS A 367 41.16 -64.57 -9.58
N PHE A 368 41.80 -63.65 -10.30
CA PHE A 368 41.10 -62.61 -11.04
C PHE A 368 40.39 -63.16 -12.28
N SER A 369 39.30 -62.50 -12.67
CA SER A 369 38.50 -62.80 -13.86
C SER A 369 38.61 -61.66 -14.88
N GLY A 370 38.18 -61.89 -16.13
CA GLY A 370 38.19 -60.86 -17.18
C GLY A 370 39.58 -60.54 -17.71
N ALA A 371 39.94 -59.27 -17.83
CA ALA A 371 41.21 -58.80 -18.41
C ALA A 371 42.48 -59.29 -17.68
N TYR A 372 42.34 -59.81 -16.46
CA TYR A 372 43.44 -60.31 -15.62
C TYR A 372 43.33 -61.83 -15.35
N LYS A 373 42.64 -62.56 -16.24
CA LYS A 373 42.35 -63.99 -16.10
C LYS A 373 43.64 -64.81 -15.93
N GLY A 374 43.79 -65.43 -14.76
CA GLY A 374 44.93 -66.29 -14.43
C GLY A 374 45.89 -65.73 -13.38
N GLN A 375 45.81 -64.43 -13.05
CA GLN A 375 46.60 -63.83 -11.98
C GLN A 375 46.02 -64.17 -10.60
N CYS A 376 46.90 -64.50 -9.64
CA CYS A 376 46.53 -64.81 -8.26
C CYS A 376 46.33 -63.51 -7.46
N VAL A 377 45.41 -63.51 -6.49
CA VAL A 377 45.24 -62.36 -5.58
C VAL A 377 46.46 -62.24 -4.65
N ASP A 378 47.04 -63.37 -4.24
CA ASP A 378 48.27 -63.39 -3.41
C ASP A 378 49.47 -62.75 -4.13
N ASP A 379 49.63 -62.95 -5.43
CA ASP A 379 50.72 -62.34 -6.20
C ASP A 379 50.60 -60.80 -6.25
N LEU A 380 49.37 -60.30 -6.27
CA LEU A 380 49.10 -58.86 -6.20
C LEU A 380 49.43 -58.31 -4.81
N ILE A 381 49.11 -59.06 -3.75
CA ILE A 381 49.46 -58.70 -2.37
C ILE A 381 50.98 -58.66 -2.19
N ASP A 382 51.68 -59.71 -2.63
CA ASP A 382 53.15 -59.79 -2.63
C ASP A 382 53.79 -58.62 -3.41
N GLY A 383 53.23 -58.28 -4.58
CA GLY A 383 53.68 -57.16 -5.41
C GLY A 383 53.49 -55.79 -4.74
N LEU A 384 52.38 -55.61 -4.02
CA LEU A 384 52.07 -54.40 -3.28
C LEU A 384 52.95 -54.26 -2.02
N ILE A 385 53.13 -55.33 -1.24
CA ILE A 385 53.98 -55.33 -0.04
C ILE A 385 55.44 -55.10 -0.39
N SER A 386 55.93 -55.75 -1.47
CA SER A 386 57.30 -55.59 -1.94
C SER A 386 57.58 -54.26 -2.64
N GLY A 387 56.54 -53.45 -2.90
CA GLY A 387 56.66 -52.19 -3.64
C GLY A 387 56.94 -52.34 -5.13
N LYS A 388 56.90 -53.56 -5.68
CA LYS A 388 57.05 -53.83 -7.12
C LYS A 388 55.85 -53.34 -7.94
N ILE A 389 54.68 -53.23 -7.32
CA ILE A 389 53.45 -52.72 -7.92
C ILE A 389 53.02 -51.49 -7.12
N SER A 390 52.89 -50.35 -7.80
CA SER A 390 52.31 -49.17 -7.18
C SER A 390 50.79 -49.34 -7.06
N PRO A 391 50.17 -48.98 -5.91
CA PRO A 391 48.71 -48.96 -5.78
C PRO A 391 48.00 -48.10 -6.83
N MET A 392 48.69 -47.08 -7.38
CA MET A 392 48.14 -46.15 -8.37
C MET A 392 48.13 -46.71 -9.79
N ASP A 393 48.88 -47.79 -10.05
CA ASP A 393 48.94 -48.48 -11.34
C ASP A 393 47.84 -49.54 -11.47
N ILE A 394 47.15 -49.83 -10.37
CA ILE A 394 46.02 -50.76 -10.33
C ILE A 394 44.75 -49.98 -10.69
N PRO A 395 43.85 -50.52 -11.54
CA PRO A 395 42.64 -49.82 -11.93
C PRO A 395 41.73 -49.54 -10.73
N ALA A 396 41.03 -48.41 -10.81
CA ALA A 396 40.16 -47.92 -9.75
C ALA A 396 39.15 -48.98 -9.28
N ILE A 397 38.83 -48.92 -7.98
CA ILE A 397 37.78 -49.74 -7.38
C ILE A 397 36.45 -49.01 -7.58
N GLN A 398 35.48 -49.70 -8.16
CA GLN A 398 34.13 -49.17 -8.27
C GLN A 398 33.43 -49.27 -6.91
N VAL A 399 32.96 -48.13 -6.41
CA VAL A 399 32.33 -47.98 -5.10
C VAL A 399 31.01 -47.24 -5.18
N PHE A 400 30.17 -47.44 -4.18
CA PHE A 400 28.98 -46.62 -3.97
C PHE A 400 28.62 -46.49 -2.49
N GLU A 401 27.80 -45.49 -2.18
CA GLU A 401 27.30 -45.26 -0.83
C GLU A 401 25.93 -45.90 -0.64
N TYR A 402 25.77 -46.67 0.44
CA TYR A 402 24.50 -47.22 0.88
C TYR A 402 24.37 -47.11 2.40
N GLN A 403 23.31 -46.45 2.87
CA GLN A 403 23.04 -46.23 4.30
C GLN A 403 24.24 -45.64 5.06
N GLY A 404 24.94 -44.66 4.45
CA GLY A 404 26.09 -43.98 5.07
C GLY A 404 27.39 -44.80 5.13
N LYS A 405 27.47 -45.93 4.41
CA LYS A 405 28.67 -46.76 4.30
C LYS A 405 29.07 -46.94 2.84
N ILE A 406 30.37 -47.01 2.59
CA ILE A 406 30.94 -47.20 1.26
C ILE A 406 31.18 -48.68 1.02
N TYR A 407 30.75 -49.19 -0.12
CA TYR A 407 30.87 -50.60 -0.50
C TYR A 407 31.56 -50.77 -1.86
N SER A 408 32.32 -51.86 -2.00
CA SER A 408 33.10 -52.15 -3.22
C SER A 408 32.51 -53.24 -4.09
N ILE A 409 32.47 -53.00 -5.40
CA ILE A 409 32.08 -54.01 -6.40
C ILE A 409 33.26 -54.93 -6.74
N ASN A 410 34.49 -54.41 -6.64
CA ASN A 410 35.70 -55.15 -6.95
C ASN A 410 36.34 -55.76 -5.69
N ASN A 411 35.61 -56.62 -4.98
CA ASN A 411 36.01 -57.21 -3.69
C ASN A 411 37.41 -57.87 -3.69
N ARG A 412 37.85 -58.48 -4.80
CA ARG A 412 39.19 -59.09 -4.92
C ARG A 412 40.32 -58.07 -4.83
N ARG A 413 40.15 -56.91 -5.48
CA ARG A 413 41.14 -55.81 -5.41
C ARG A 413 41.12 -55.18 -4.03
N LEU A 414 39.91 -54.95 -3.49
CA LEU A 414 39.77 -54.42 -2.14
C LEU A 414 40.45 -55.32 -1.09
N PHE A 415 40.30 -56.64 -1.19
CA PHE A 415 41.01 -57.59 -0.34
C PHE A 415 42.52 -57.43 -0.43
N ALA A 416 43.09 -57.40 -1.64
CA ALA A 416 44.53 -57.22 -1.81
C ALA A 416 45.05 -55.91 -1.16
N PHE A 417 44.31 -54.81 -1.34
CA PHE A 417 44.69 -53.52 -0.76
C PHE A 417 44.56 -53.46 0.76
N LYS A 418 43.51 -54.06 1.33
CA LYS A 418 43.35 -54.16 2.79
C LYS A 418 44.45 -55.01 3.41
N THR A 419 44.76 -56.16 2.81
CA THR A 419 45.80 -57.09 3.30
C THR A 419 47.21 -56.50 3.20
N ALA A 420 47.52 -55.79 2.12
CA ALA A 420 48.80 -55.09 1.96
C ALA A 420 48.89 -53.77 2.76
N ASN A 421 47.84 -53.42 3.53
CA ASN A 421 47.74 -52.21 4.34
C ASN A 421 48.04 -50.90 3.57
N ILE A 422 47.48 -50.78 2.36
CA ILE A 422 47.67 -49.60 1.52
C ILE A 422 46.85 -48.43 2.06
N PRO A 423 47.43 -47.22 2.18
CA PRO A 423 46.74 -46.08 2.80
C PRO A 423 45.67 -45.44 1.91
N TYR A 424 45.87 -45.44 0.58
CA TYR A 424 44.94 -44.82 -0.37
C TYR A 424 44.93 -45.56 -1.71
N VAL A 425 43.74 -45.71 -2.29
CA VAL A 425 43.52 -46.30 -3.62
C VAL A 425 42.57 -45.44 -4.45
N LYS A 426 42.72 -45.50 -5.76
CA LYS A 426 41.77 -44.86 -6.69
C LYS A 426 40.42 -45.57 -6.61
N VAL A 427 39.37 -44.79 -6.45
CA VAL A 427 37.99 -45.29 -6.52
C VAL A 427 37.18 -44.52 -7.55
N GLU A 428 36.22 -45.20 -8.15
CA GLU A 428 35.26 -44.68 -9.11
C GLU A 428 33.86 -44.81 -8.50
N TRP A 429 33.15 -43.69 -8.36
CA TRP A 429 31.79 -43.70 -7.82
C TRP A 429 30.79 -44.12 -8.87
N VAL A 430 29.99 -45.15 -8.57
CA VAL A 430 28.96 -45.66 -9.48
C VAL A 430 27.57 -45.53 -8.88
N ASN A 431 26.55 -45.38 -9.73
CA ASN A 431 25.17 -45.20 -9.27
C ASN A 431 24.56 -46.50 -8.72
N MET A 432 24.00 -46.43 -7.51
CA MET A 432 23.34 -47.53 -6.78
C MET A 432 22.25 -48.25 -7.59
N SER A 433 21.54 -47.52 -8.46
CA SER A 433 20.34 -48.01 -9.16
C SER A 433 20.58 -49.21 -10.10
N ILE A 434 21.84 -49.54 -10.41
CA ILE A 434 22.22 -50.69 -11.26
C ILE A 434 22.48 -51.96 -10.43
N MET A 435 22.68 -51.87 -9.10
CA MET A 435 23.41 -52.90 -8.34
C MET A 435 22.64 -53.60 -7.20
N GLN A 436 21.35 -53.29 -7.00
CA GLN A 436 20.57 -53.79 -5.85
C GLN A 436 20.27 -55.30 -5.83
N HIS A 437 20.51 -56.05 -6.91
CA HIS A 437 20.12 -57.45 -7.00
C HIS A 437 21.34 -58.38 -6.87
N ALA A 438 21.53 -58.98 -5.69
CA ALA A 438 22.49 -60.05 -5.36
C ALA A 438 23.77 -59.65 -4.58
N TRP A 439 23.64 -58.88 -3.49
CA TRP A 439 24.68 -58.84 -2.45
C TRP A 439 24.39 -59.84 -1.34
N THR A 440 25.41 -60.61 -0.97
CA THR A 440 25.31 -61.66 0.04
C THR A 440 26.23 -61.39 1.23
N GLY A 441 26.90 -60.22 1.27
CA GLY A 441 27.96 -59.83 2.20
C GLY A 441 27.48 -59.31 3.57
N ASN A 442 28.20 -59.60 4.67
CA ASN A 442 28.05 -58.89 5.96
C ASN A 442 28.76 -57.51 5.98
N GLY A 443 29.48 -57.16 4.92
CA GLY A 443 30.20 -55.90 4.76
C GLY A 443 31.63 -55.89 5.30
N ILE A 444 32.01 -56.81 6.17
CA ILE A 444 33.23 -56.71 6.99
C ILE A 444 34.20 -57.86 6.69
N ASP A 445 33.69 -59.09 6.68
CA ASP A 445 34.50 -60.29 6.51
C ASP A 445 34.39 -60.85 5.09
N ILE A 446 35.46 -61.51 4.63
CA ILE A 446 35.47 -62.16 3.32
C ILE A 446 36.27 -63.45 3.33
N ILE A 447 35.70 -64.50 2.75
CA ILE A 447 36.35 -65.81 2.63
C ILE A 447 37.00 -65.94 1.24
N VAL A 448 38.30 -66.27 1.17
CA VAL A 448 38.97 -66.56 -0.11
C VAL A 448 38.84 -68.04 -0.47
N ARG A 449 38.01 -68.34 -1.46
CA ARG A 449 37.85 -69.68 -2.04
C ARG A 449 39.09 -70.04 -2.86
N GLY A 450 39.71 -71.17 -2.51
CA GLY A 450 40.98 -71.63 -3.10
C GLY A 450 42.21 -71.42 -2.21
N GLY A 451 42.03 -70.89 -0.98
CA GLY A 451 43.11 -70.61 -0.02
C GLY A 451 43.87 -69.33 -0.36
N SER A 452 44.36 -68.62 0.66
CA SER A 452 45.30 -67.50 0.55
C SER A 452 46.38 -67.68 1.62
N LYS A 453 47.60 -67.21 1.37
CA LYS A 453 48.68 -67.22 2.36
C LYS A 453 48.49 -66.21 3.49
N TYR A 454 47.48 -65.35 3.39
CA TYR A 454 47.24 -64.21 4.28
C TYR A 454 45.91 -64.30 5.07
N LEU A 455 45.27 -65.48 5.07
CA LEU A 455 44.01 -65.76 5.77
C LEU A 455 44.13 -66.93 6.74
#